data_AF-A0A438IA57-F1
#
_entry.id   AF-A0A438IA57-F1
#
_cell.length_a   1.000
_cell.length_b   1.000
_cell.length_c   1.000
_cell.angle_alpha   90.00
_cell.angle_beta   90.00
_cell.angle_gamma   90.00
#
_symmetry.space_group_name_H-M   'P 1'
#
loop_
_entity.id
_entity.type
_entity.pdbx_description
1 polymer ?
#
loop_
_entity_poly.entity_id
_entity_poly.type
_entity_poly.pdbx_seq_one_letter_code
_entity_poly.pdbx_strand_id
1 'polypeptide(L)'
;MPKLKELWRRDTTHPPTSCPCLSHLQIQGCIVLASLELHSFPLLSKLEISGCPKLTSLLLPLSLDSPLSSLHIFECSDLASLNLHSYPLLSSLNISCCGELTSLLVPPSPLLSQFNISSCDKLASLELHSSLLSHLWIYDCPKLTSLLLPPSPRSELSILHCGDLAYLELPSLSQLCIEDCGHLASLKLSSSPLLSSLTISHCPELTTMQLSSLPCLKTLKLCNVRERVFRQLMLVTDSSLESLYMEGIHDMESLRRELLAHASTLQRLSITKCYGLATLPHWISSLTSLTELDIRDCKQIAERCRRETGQDWPQIAHIPEIYIKDGEE
;
A
#
# COMPACT_ATOMS: atom_id res chain seq x y z
N MET A 1 -3.94 23.04 -36.11
CA MET A 1 -2.78 22.97 -37.03
C MET A 1 -1.58 22.42 -36.25
N PRO A 2 -0.87 21.42 -36.77
CA PRO A 2 -0.02 20.53 -35.98
C PRO A 2 1.46 20.91 -36.10
N LYS A 3 2.01 21.73 -35.19
CA LYS A 3 3.47 21.99 -35.07
C LYS A 3 3.93 22.44 -33.66
N LEU A 4 3.23 22.07 -32.59
CA LEU A 4 3.67 22.34 -31.20
C LEU A 4 4.19 21.08 -30.51
N LYS A 5 4.95 20.25 -31.25
CA LYS A 5 5.53 18.97 -30.79
C LYS A 5 7.01 19.04 -30.42
N GLU A 6 7.68 20.20 -30.44
CA GLU A 6 9.14 20.26 -30.21
C GLU A 6 9.66 21.48 -29.42
N LEU A 7 8.84 22.18 -28.62
CA LEU A 7 9.29 23.43 -27.97
C LEU A 7 10.04 23.28 -26.64
N TRP A 8 10.34 22.05 -26.19
CA TRP A 8 11.17 21.79 -25.01
C TRP A 8 12.21 20.71 -25.30
N ARG A 9 13.05 20.94 -26.32
CA ARG A 9 14.33 20.22 -26.46
C ARG A 9 15.46 21.22 -26.23
N ARG A 10 16.28 20.90 -25.21
CA ARG A 10 17.63 21.38 -24.91
C ARG A 10 17.81 22.91 -25.05
N ASP A 11 17.90 23.59 -23.90
CA ASP A 11 18.43 24.96 -23.74
C ASP A 11 17.45 26.15 -23.76
N THR A 12 16.15 25.97 -23.51
CA THR A 12 15.24 27.11 -23.29
C THR A 12 15.11 27.47 -21.81
N THR A 13 15.51 28.69 -21.46
CA THR A 13 15.47 29.24 -20.08
C THR A 13 14.08 29.70 -19.65
N HIS A 14 13.12 29.85 -20.57
CA HIS A 14 11.78 30.36 -20.28
C HIS A 14 10.69 29.66 -21.14
N PRO A 15 9.58 29.21 -20.53
CA PRO A 15 8.36 28.83 -21.26
C PRO A 15 7.82 29.97 -22.12
N PRO A 16 7.12 29.70 -23.23
CA PRO A 16 6.20 30.69 -23.77
C PRO A 16 5.18 31.05 -22.69
N THR A 17 5.14 32.34 -22.32
CA THR A 17 4.39 32.88 -21.17
C THR A 17 2.87 32.92 -21.36
N SER A 18 2.35 32.55 -22.53
CA SER A 18 0.91 32.45 -22.77
C SER A 18 0.61 31.56 -23.97
N CYS A 19 -0.06 30.43 -23.75
CA CYS A 19 -0.64 29.60 -24.80
C CYS A 19 -2.10 29.27 -24.42
N PRO A 20 -3.06 30.11 -24.79
CA PRO A 20 -4.44 30.01 -24.28
C PRO A 20 -5.17 28.73 -24.69
N CYS A 21 -4.71 28.03 -25.73
CA CYS A 21 -5.32 26.78 -26.23
C CYS A 21 -4.62 25.50 -25.74
N LEU A 22 -3.61 25.59 -24.87
CA LEU A 22 -2.84 24.43 -24.46
C LEU A 22 -3.61 23.62 -23.41
N SER A 23 -4.01 22.40 -23.77
CA SER A 23 -4.68 21.46 -22.86
C SER A 23 -3.75 20.43 -22.23
N HIS A 24 -2.62 20.14 -22.86
CA HIS A 24 -1.62 19.22 -22.37
C HIS A 24 -0.23 19.85 -22.48
N LEU A 25 0.49 19.91 -21.36
CA LEU A 25 1.87 20.36 -21.29
C LEU A 25 2.72 19.20 -20.78
N GLN A 26 3.75 18.85 -21.54
CA GLN A 26 4.77 17.88 -21.15
C GLN A 26 6.14 18.56 -21.21
N ILE A 27 6.90 18.46 -20.12
CA ILE A 27 8.27 18.97 -20.00
C ILE A 27 9.16 17.77 -19.70
N GLN A 28 10.14 17.50 -20.56
CA GLN A 28 10.99 16.32 -20.44
C GLN A 28 12.46 16.67 -20.59
N GLY A 29 13.30 16.22 -19.67
CA GLY A 29 14.76 16.33 -19.79
C GLY A 29 15.30 17.76 -19.66
N CYS A 30 14.55 18.68 -19.04
CA CYS A 30 14.96 20.08 -18.88
C CYS A 30 15.97 20.25 -17.74
N ILE A 31 17.26 20.05 -18.04
CA ILE A 31 18.35 20.08 -17.06
C ILE A 31 18.69 21.46 -16.50
N VAL A 32 18.15 22.54 -17.08
CA VAL A 32 18.40 23.93 -16.66
C VAL A 32 17.21 24.59 -15.98
N LEU A 33 16.05 23.94 -15.97
CA LEU A 33 14.81 24.52 -15.44
C LEU A 33 14.90 24.58 -13.91
N ALA A 34 15.11 25.77 -13.36
CA ALA A 34 15.23 25.98 -11.92
C ALA A 34 13.87 26.14 -11.23
N SER A 35 12.97 26.90 -11.84
CA SER A 35 11.60 27.10 -11.36
C SER A 35 10.64 27.11 -12.53
N LEU A 36 9.41 26.66 -12.27
CA LEU A 36 8.32 26.71 -13.24
C LEU A 36 7.11 27.37 -12.60
N GLU A 37 6.67 28.46 -13.22
CA GLU A 37 5.49 29.20 -12.84
C GLU A 37 4.51 29.20 -14.01
N LEU A 38 3.32 28.63 -13.81
CA LEU A 38 2.32 28.43 -14.88
C LEU A 38 1.17 29.43 -14.76
N HIS A 39 1.43 30.74 -14.74
CA HIS A 39 0.41 31.77 -14.49
C HIS A 39 -0.67 31.97 -15.58
N SER A 40 -0.60 31.30 -16.75
CA SER A 40 -1.42 31.67 -17.92
C SER A 40 -1.79 30.50 -18.85
N PHE A 41 -2.29 29.39 -18.28
CA PHE A 41 -2.80 28.25 -19.04
C PHE A 41 -4.23 27.86 -18.62
N PRO A 42 -5.25 28.59 -19.07
CA PRO A 42 -6.64 28.42 -18.60
C PRO A 42 -7.27 27.10 -19.04
N LEU A 43 -6.74 26.43 -20.06
CA LEU A 43 -7.29 25.18 -20.61
C LEU A 43 -6.46 23.94 -20.26
N LEU A 44 -5.39 24.07 -19.45
CA LEU A 44 -4.47 22.99 -19.15
C LEU A 44 -5.13 21.92 -18.28
N SER A 45 -5.46 20.78 -18.87
CA SER A 45 -6.06 19.64 -18.19
C SER A 45 -5.04 18.60 -17.75
N LYS A 46 -3.90 18.49 -18.43
CA LYS A 46 -2.82 17.55 -18.07
C LYS A 46 -1.45 18.21 -18.06
N LEU A 47 -0.76 18.15 -16.93
CA LEU A 47 0.64 18.57 -16.77
C LEU A 47 1.52 17.38 -16.42
N GLU A 48 2.60 17.21 -17.18
CA GLU A 48 3.59 16.17 -16.95
C GLU A 48 5.00 16.78 -16.98
N ILE A 49 5.79 16.55 -15.92
CA ILE A 49 7.17 17.01 -15.82
C ILE A 49 8.04 15.79 -15.52
N SER A 50 9.04 15.54 -16.34
CA SER A 50 9.91 14.37 -16.22
C SER A 50 11.37 14.74 -16.46
N GLY A 51 12.30 14.23 -15.64
CA GLY A 51 13.74 14.37 -15.86
C GLY A 51 14.21 15.82 -15.84
N CYS A 52 13.71 16.62 -14.88
CA CYS A 52 14.07 18.03 -14.70
C CYS A 52 14.83 18.17 -13.37
N PRO A 53 16.11 17.75 -13.29
CA PRO A 53 16.81 17.58 -12.02
C PRO A 53 16.98 18.89 -11.26
N LYS A 54 17.21 20.02 -11.93
CA LYS A 54 17.42 21.33 -11.30
C LYS A 54 16.13 22.03 -10.86
N LEU A 55 14.95 21.43 -11.07
CA LEU A 55 13.69 22.06 -10.70
C LEU A 55 13.54 22.05 -9.19
N THR A 56 13.74 23.19 -8.53
CA THR A 56 13.69 23.30 -7.07
C THR A 56 12.30 23.58 -6.52
N SER A 57 11.47 24.24 -7.32
CA SER A 57 10.12 24.65 -6.91
C SER A 57 9.17 24.67 -8.09
N LEU A 58 7.97 24.10 -7.89
CA LEU A 58 6.87 24.16 -8.85
C LEU A 58 5.72 24.97 -8.26
N LEU A 59 5.36 26.07 -8.92
CA LEU A 59 4.22 26.92 -8.58
C LEU A 59 3.18 26.82 -9.69
N LEU A 60 2.09 26.11 -9.37
CA LEU A 60 0.95 25.98 -10.27
C LEU A 60 0.00 27.18 -10.10
N PRO A 61 -0.75 27.57 -11.14
CA PRO A 61 -1.58 28.76 -11.10
C PRO A 61 -2.66 28.64 -10.02
N LEU A 62 -2.87 29.75 -9.33
CA LEU A 62 -4.00 29.99 -8.43
C LEU A 62 -5.26 30.24 -9.28
N SER A 63 -5.91 29.17 -9.74
CA SER A 63 -7.23 29.29 -10.35
C SER A 63 -8.14 28.19 -9.83
N LEU A 64 -9.18 28.58 -9.09
CA LEU A 64 -10.26 27.72 -8.63
C LEU A 64 -11.01 27.06 -9.80
N ASP A 65 -10.93 27.66 -10.99
CA ASP A 65 -11.54 27.17 -12.23
C ASP A 65 -10.56 26.36 -13.11
N SER A 66 -9.41 25.97 -12.58
CA SER A 66 -8.42 25.22 -13.34
C SER A 66 -8.99 23.87 -13.83
N PRO A 67 -8.89 23.54 -15.13
CA PRO A 67 -9.34 22.27 -15.68
C PRO A 67 -8.36 21.11 -15.43
N LEU A 68 -7.32 21.34 -14.61
CA LEU A 68 -6.27 20.35 -14.36
C LEU A 68 -6.86 19.11 -13.70
N SER A 69 -6.90 18.02 -14.46
CA SER A 69 -7.38 16.72 -14.02
C SER A 69 -6.24 15.74 -13.74
N SER A 70 -5.06 15.96 -14.33
CA SER A 70 -3.90 15.08 -14.17
C SER A 70 -2.62 15.88 -14.00
N LEU A 71 -1.90 15.59 -12.90
CA LEU A 71 -0.60 16.18 -12.59
C LEU A 71 0.41 15.08 -12.27
N HIS A 72 1.44 14.96 -13.11
CA HIS A 72 2.48 13.94 -12.97
C HIS A 72 3.87 14.58 -12.93
N ILE A 73 4.67 14.24 -11.92
CA ILE A 73 6.01 14.77 -11.70
C ILE A 73 6.96 13.59 -11.45
N PHE A 74 7.99 13.46 -12.29
CA PHE A 74 8.90 12.32 -12.28
C PHE A 74 10.36 12.80 -12.37
N GLU A 75 11.26 12.15 -11.63
CA GLU A 75 12.71 12.38 -11.77
C GLU A 75 13.11 13.86 -11.69
N CYS A 76 12.50 14.59 -10.75
CA CYS A 76 12.82 15.98 -10.43
C CYS A 76 13.56 16.00 -9.09
N SER A 77 14.83 15.57 -9.11
CA SER A 77 15.60 15.28 -7.90
C SER A 77 15.69 16.44 -6.92
N ASP A 78 15.90 17.67 -7.41
CA ASP A 78 16.12 18.84 -6.56
C ASP A 78 14.80 19.51 -6.11
N LEU A 79 13.64 18.92 -6.45
CA LEU A 79 12.33 19.49 -6.13
C LEU A 79 12.09 19.46 -4.61
N ALA A 80 12.34 20.59 -3.97
CA ALA A 80 12.19 20.76 -2.53
C ALA A 80 10.78 21.20 -2.12
N SER A 81 10.07 21.94 -2.99
CA SER A 81 8.73 22.44 -2.70
C SER A 81 7.76 22.22 -3.86
N LEU A 82 6.62 21.61 -3.53
CA LEU A 82 5.47 21.45 -4.41
C LEU A 82 4.24 22.02 -3.70
N ASN A 83 3.74 23.16 -4.20
CA ASN A 83 2.55 23.78 -3.64
C ASN A 83 1.35 23.46 -4.54
N LEU A 84 0.47 22.59 -4.06
CA LEU A 84 -0.81 22.31 -4.69
C LEU A 84 -1.85 23.26 -4.10
N HIS A 85 -2.47 24.07 -4.95
CA HIS A 85 -3.66 24.84 -4.58
C HIS A 85 -4.93 23.99 -4.80
N SER A 86 -6.10 24.51 -4.40
CA SER A 86 -7.37 23.80 -4.57
C SER A 86 -7.65 23.57 -6.07
N TYR A 87 -7.41 22.33 -6.53
CA TYR A 87 -7.72 21.86 -7.89
C TYR A 87 -8.95 20.95 -7.82
N PRO A 88 -10.15 21.49 -8.09
CA PRO A 88 -11.39 20.73 -7.87
C PRO A 88 -11.56 19.57 -8.84
N LEU A 89 -10.93 19.66 -10.01
CA LEU A 89 -11.03 18.68 -11.10
C LEU A 89 -9.92 17.63 -11.11
N LEU A 90 -8.94 17.75 -10.21
CA LEU A 90 -7.79 16.85 -10.13
C LEU A 90 -8.26 15.44 -9.77
N SER A 91 -8.08 14.49 -10.69
CA SER A 91 -8.49 13.10 -10.53
C SER A 91 -7.31 12.14 -10.36
N SER A 92 -6.13 12.53 -10.84
CA SER A 92 -4.88 11.75 -10.77
C SER A 92 -3.68 12.63 -10.42
N LEU A 93 -2.94 12.25 -9.39
CA LEU A 93 -1.69 12.88 -8.98
C LEU A 93 -0.61 11.82 -8.76
N ASN A 94 0.52 11.96 -9.47
CA ASN A 94 1.64 11.03 -9.37
C ASN A 94 2.95 11.80 -9.20
N ILE A 95 3.70 11.48 -8.15
CA ILE A 95 4.98 12.11 -7.83
C ILE A 95 6.00 11.00 -7.61
N SER A 96 7.05 10.94 -8.42
CA SER A 96 8.12 9.96 -8.20
C SER A 96 9.52 10.53 -8.34
N CYS A 97 10.46 9.92 -7.62
CA CYS A 97 11.89 10.24 -7.72
C CYS A 97 12.18 11.73 -7.46
N CYS A 98 11.50 12.33 -6.48
CA CYS A 98 11.67 13.71 -6.04
C CYS A 98 12.45 13.72 -4.70
N GLY A 99 13.77 13.57 -4.79
CA GLY A 99 14.64 13.27 -3.65
C GLY A 99 14.78 14.37 -2.60
N GLU A 100 14.61 15.64 -2.99
CA GLU A 100 14.66 16.78 -2.05
C GLU A 100 13.31 17.14 -1.43
N LEU A 101 12.20 16.51 -1.83
CA LEU A 101 10.87 16.84 -1.35
C LEU A 101 10.72 16.41 0.13
N THR A 102 10.60 17.37 1.03
CA THR A 102 10.54 17.09 2.48
C THR A 102 9.12 16.92 3.02
N SER A 103 8.14 17.54 2.39
CA SER A 103 6.75 17.52 2.85
C SER A 103 5.81 17.74 1.67
N LEU A 104 4.65 17.07 1.70
CA LEU A 104 3.61 17.26 0.71
C LEU A 104 2.25 17.44 1.39
N LEU A 105 1.62 18.58 1.11
CA LEU A 105 0.23 18.85 1.45
C LEU A 105 -0.60 18.82 0.18
N VAL A 106 -1.53 17.86 0.11
CA VAL A 106 -2.54 17.83 -0.95
C VAL A 106 -3.82 18.44 -0.37
N PRO A 107 -4.25 19.62 -0.88
CA PRO A 107 -5.47 20.26 -0.42
C PRO A 107 -6.70 19.43 -0.81
N PRO A 108 -7.90 19.78 -0.30
CA PRO A 108 -9.13 19.08 -0.65
C PRO A 108 -9.37 19.09 -2.17
N SER A 109 -9.23 17.94 -2.81
CA SER A 109 -9.54 17.69 -4.22
C SER A 109 -10.67 16.67 -4.30
N PRO A 110 -11.92 17.10 -4.51
CA PRO A 110 -13.09 16.25 -4.37
C PRO A 110 -13.14 15.11 -5.40
N LEU A 111 -12.43 15.24 -6.53
CA LEU A 111 -12.42 14.23 -7.59
C LEU A 111 -11.16 13.35 -7.60
N LEU A 112 -10.23 13.55 -6.65
CA LEU A 112 -8.97 12.81 -6.62
C LEU A 112 -9.24 11.34 -6.31
N SER A 113 -9.11 10.51 -7.33
CA SER A 113 -9.38 9.07 -7.26
C SER A 113 -8.11 8.23 -7.15
N GLN A 114 -7.00 8.74 -7.69
CA GLN A 114 -5.72 8.04 -7.76
C GLN A 114 -4.61 8.96 -7.29
N PHE A 115 -3.90 8.54 -6.26
CA PHE A 115 -2.71 9.23 -5.77
C PHE A 115 -1.56 8.24 -5.60
N ASN A 116 -0.42 8.56 -6.19
CA ASN A 116 0.82 7.80 -6.06
C ASN A 116 1.97 8.73 -5.65
N ILE A 117 2.71 8.35 -4.64
CA ILE A 117 4.00 8.96 -4.30
C ILE A 117 5.04 7.87 -4.12
N SER A 118 6.16 7.98 -4.82
CA SER A 118 7.20 6.95 -4.77
C SER A 118 8.64 7.47 -4.83
N SER A 119 9.57 6.78 -4.16
CA SER A 119 11.02 7.08 -4.18
C SER A 119 11.31 8.56 -3.87
N CYS A 120 10.72 9.05 -2.77
CA CYS A 120 10.91 10.42 -2.27
C CYS A 120 11.72 10.37 -0.96
N ASP A 121 13.04 10.25 -1.09
CA ASP A 121 13.97 9.87 -0.01
C ASP A 121 13.96 10.79 1.21
N LYS A 122 13.60 12.07 1.05
CA LYS A 122 13.56 13.06 2.14
C LYS A 122 12.16 13.37 2.65
N LEU A 123 11.11 12.74 2.11
CA LEU A 123 9.73 13.03 2.48
C LEU A 123 9.49 12.61 3.92
N ALA A 124 9.31 13.59 4.81
CA ALA A 124 9.08 13.40 6.23
C ALA A 124 7.58 13.41 6.57
N SER A 125 6.79 14.22 5.87
CA SER A 125 5.35 14.37 6.12
C SER A 125 4.51 14.34 4.84
N LEU A 126 3.38 13.64 4.91
CA LEU A 126 2.39 13.58 3.85
C LEU A 126 0.98 13.80 4.42
N GLU A 127 0.28 14.81 3.91
CA GLU A 127 -1.07 15.16 4.34
C GLU A 127 -2.03 15.19 3.16
N LEU A 128 -3.05 14.33 3.20
CA LEU A 128 -4.08 14.21 2.18
C LEU A 128 -5.44 14.62 2.78
N HIS A 129 -6.14 15.55 2.14
CA HIS A 129 -7.46 16.04 2.57
C HIS A 129 -8.61 15.64 1.62
N SER A 130 -8.36 14.75 0.67
CA SER A 130 -9.29 14.36 -0.41
C SER A 130 -10.04 13.04 -0.13
N SER A 131 -11.36 13.06 -0.10
CA SER A 131 -12.18 11.96 0.44
C SER A 131 -12.61 10.86 -0.55
N LEU A 132 -12.48 11.07 -1.87
CA LEU A 132 -12.93 10.11 -2.90
C LEU A 132 -11.81 9.21 -3.45
N LEU A 133 -10.73 9.01 -2.70
CA LEU A 133 -9.63 8.15 -3.13
C LEU A 133 -10.13 6.72 -3.37
N SER A 134 -9.79 6.16 -4.53
CA SER A 134 -9.97 4.75 -4.85
C SER A 134 -8.66 3.99 -4.64
N HIS A 135 -7.54 4.56 -5.08
CA HIS A 135 -6.22 3.95 -4.97
C HIS A 135 -5.22 4.97 -4.41
N LEU A 136 -4.50 4.56 -3.38
CA LEU A 136 -3.49 5.33 -2.68
C LEU A 136 -2.23 4.47 -2.50
N TRP A 137 -1.15 4.87 -3.18
CA TRP A 137 0.12 4.16 -3.13
C TRP A 137 1.24 5.07 -2.60
N ILE A 138 1.95 4.56 -1.60
CA ILE A 138 3.12 5.19 -0.99
C ILE A 138 4.23 4.13 -1.01
N TYR A 139 5.27 4.35 -1.81
CA TYR A 139 6.34 3.38 -2.03
C TYR A 139 7.70 4.03 -1.81
N ASP A 140 8.62 3.39 -1.09
CA ASP A 140 10.02 3.81 -1.01
C ASP A 140 10.16 5.29 -0.58
N CYS A 141 9.50 5.62 0.53
CA CYS A 141 9.61 6.91 1.20
C CYS A 141 10.23 6.67 2.59
N PRO A 142 11.53 6.35 2.67
CA PRO A 142 12.14 5.80 3.87
C PRO A 142 12.10 6.74 5.08
N LYS A 143 12.11 8.06 4.87
CA LYS A 143 12.06 9.08 5.93
C LYS A 143 10.66 9.50 6.35
N LEU A 144 9.62 8.88 5.79
CA LEU A 144 8.24 9.24 6.11
C LEU A 144 7.97 8.89 7.58
N THR A 145 7.62 9.90 8.37
CA THR A 145 7.34 9.74 9.81
C THR A 145 5.90 10.13 10.16
N SER A 146 5.30 11.02 9.37
CA SER A 146 3.93 11.51 9.58
C SER A 146 3.08 11.31 8.33
N LEU A 147 1.97 10.59 8.49
CA LEU A 147 0.99 10.34 7.44
C LEU A 147 -0.42 10.67 7.94
N LEU A 148 -1.06 11.65 7.31
CA LEU A 148 -2.46 12.02 7.60
C LEU A 148 -3.33 11.73 6.39
N LEU A 149 -4.29 10.82 6.56
CA LEU A 149 -5.21 10.39 5.51
C LEU A 149 -6.67 10.73 5.86
N PRO A 150 -7.49 11.10 4.86
CA PRO A 150 -8.88 11.41 5.06
C PRO A 150 -9.74 10.12 5.09
N PRO A 151 -10.98 10.16 5.62
CA PRO A 151 -11.87 9.00 5.60
C PRO A 151 -12.27 8.59 4.17
N SER A 152 -11.83 7.42 3.73
CA SER A 152 -12.13 6.88 2.39
C SER A 152 -12.44 5.38 2.44
N PRO A 153 -13.65 4.98 2.89
CA PRO A 153 -14.00 3.59 3.28
C PRO A 153 -13.92 2.57 2.14
N ARG A 154 -13.84 3.02 0.89
CA ARG A 154 -13.75 2.16 -0.30
C ARG A 154 -12.34 2.12 -0.90
N SER A 155 -11.41 2.88 -0.33
CA SER A 155 -10.07 3.02 -0.87
C SER A 155 -9.19 1.81 -0.60
N GLU A 156 -8.30 1.55 -1.55
CA GLU A 156 -7.19 0.63 -1.45
C GLU A 156 -5.92 1.43 -1.11
N LEU A 157 -5.28 1.07 0.01
CA LEU A 157 -4.04 1.69 0.46
C LEU A 157 -2.90 0.68 0.40
N SER A 158 -1.78 1.08 -0.19
CA SER A 158 -0.52 0.33 -0.09
C SER A 158 0.62 1.23 0.39
N ILE A 159 1.29 0.81 1.46
CA ILE A 159 2.47 1.47 2.04
C ILE A 159 3.62 0.46 1.97
N LEU A 160 4.66 0.77 1.20
CA LEU A 160 5.78 -0.14 0.95
C LEU A 160 7.11 0.59 1.21
N HIS A 161 8.07 -0.09 1.83
CA HIS A 161 9.44 0.40 2.08
C HIS A 161 9.49 1.78 2.75
N CYS A 162 8.63 2.01 3.74
CA CYS A 162 8.60 3.24 4.54
C CYS A 162 9.24 2.99 5.90
N GLY A 163 10.58 3.03 5.93
CA GLY A 163 11.41 2.56 7.05
C GLY A 163 11.19 3.28 8.38
N ASP A 164 11.11 4.63 8.37
CA ASP A 164 11.04 5.47 9.58
C ASP A 164 9.62 5.63 10.15
N LEU A 165 8.59 5.03 9.52
CA LEU A 165 7.22 5.07 10.02
C LEU A 165 7.10 4.23 11.30
N ALA A 166 7.05 4.89 12.45
CA ALA A 166 6.93 4.21 13.75
C ALA A 166 5.48 3.93 14.18
N TYR A 167 4.53 4.79 13.78
CA TYR A 167 3.12 4.72 14.14
C TYR A 167 2.26 5.07 12.93
N LEU A 168 1.18 4.30 12.72
CA LEU A 168 0.18 4.58 11.70
C LEU A 168 -1.23 4.58 12.29
N GLU A 169 -1.98 5.65 11.98
CA GLU A 169 -3.41 5.72 12.21
C GLU A 169 -4.13 5.83 10.87
N LEU A 170 -4.88 4.79 10.54
CA LEU A 170 -5.54 4.68 9.25
C LEU A 170 -7.05 4.88 9.37
N PRO A 171 -7.67 5.55 8.38
CA PRO A 171 -9.12 5.67 8.26
C PRO A 171 -9.76 4.31 7.93
N SER A 172 -11.07 4.33 7.71
CA SER A 172 -11.78 3.17 7.13
C SER A 172 -11.30 2.91 5.70
N LEU A 173 -11.03 1.65 5.36
CA LEU A 173 -10.47 1.20 4.06
C LEU A 173 -11.17 -0.07 3.56
N SER A 174 -11.05 -0.37 2.26
CA SER A 174 -11.53 -1.63 1.66
C SER A 174 -10.42 -2.67 1.49
N GLN A 175 -9.19 -2.22 1.27
CA GLN A 175 -7.98 -3.04 1.20
C GLN A 175 -6.78 -2.30 1.80
N LEU A 176 -5.90 -3.06 2.47
CA LEU A 176 -4.67 -2.53 3.05
C LEU A 176 -3.50 -3.48 2.78
N CYS A 177 -2.42 -2.93 2.25
CA CYS A 177 -1.12 -3.61 2.13
C CYS A 177 -0.05 -2.77 2.83
N ILE A 178 0.67 -3.36 3.78
CA ILE A 178 1.85 -2.77 4.43
C ILE A 178 3.01 -3.73 4.24
N GLU A 179 4.10 -3.27 3.64
CA GLU A 179 5.27 -4.07 3.33
C GLU A 179 6.57 -3.32 3.66
N ASP A 180 7.54 -4.03 4.23
CA ASP A 180 8.89 -3.51 4.51
C ASP A 180 8.91 -2.17 5.30
N CYS A 181 8.00 -2.03 6.26
CA CYS A 181 7.97 -0.90 7.19
C CYS A 181 8.70 -1.28 8.49
N GLY A 182 10.04 -1.23 8.44
CA GLY A 182 10.94 -1.81 9.44
C GLY A 182 10.73 -1.34 10.88
N HIS A 183 10.52 -0.04 11.09
CA HIS A 183 10.32 0.56 12.41
C HIS A 183 8.84 0.69 12.84
N LEU A 184 7.90 0.15 12.05
CA LEU A 184 6.47 0.26 12.37
C LEU A 184 6.15 -0.55 13.62
N ALA A 185 6.10 0.12 14.76
CA ALA A 185 5.84 -0.51 16.06
C ALA A 185 4.34 -0.64 16.36
N SER A 186 3.52 0.27 15.82
CA SER A 186 2.10 0.38 16.13
C SER A 186 1.23 0.70 14.91
N LEU A 187 0.13 -0.05 14.76
CA LEU A 187 -0.90 0.19 13.76
C LEU A 187 -2.28 0.37 14.41
N LYS A 188 -2.93 1.49 14.15
CA LYS A 188 -4.31 1.76 14.53
C LYS A 188 -5.17 1.84 13.29
N LEU A 189 -6.21 1.02 13.23
CA LEU A 189 -7.23 1.08 12.20
C LEU A 189 -8.55 1.49 12.83
N SER A 190 -9.10 2.58 12.31
CA SER A 190 -10.47 2.99 12.59
C SER A 190 -11.45 1.89 12.17
N SER A 191 -12.70 1.95 12.65
CA SER A 191 -13.74 0.99 12.26
C SER A 191 -13.81 0.84 10.73
N SER A 192 -13.44 -0.35 10.25
CA SER A 192 -13.25 -0.67 8.83
C SER A 192 -14.18 -1.81 8.43
N PRO A 193 -15.51 -1.58 8.39
CA PRO A 193 -16.49 -2.63 8.16
C PRO A 193 -16.43 -3.21 6.75
N LEU A 194 -15.76 -2.53 5.81
CA LEU A 194 -15.64 -2.95 4.40
C LEU A 194 -14.27 -3.54 4.06
N LEU A 195 -13.35 -3.66 5.03
CA LEU A 195 -12.01 -4.19 4.79
C LEU A 195 -12.12 -5.66 4.40
N SER A 196 -11.77 -5.96 3.15
CA SER A 196 -11.89 -7.28 2.54
C SER A 196 -10.57 -8.01 2.38
N SER A 197 -9.46 -7.25 2.30
CA SER A 197 -8.11 -7.78 2.15
C SER A 197 -7.14 -7.01 3.04
N LEU A 198 -6.33 -7.74 3.80
CA LEU A 198 -5.26 -7.20 4.62
C LEU A 198 -3.97 -7.98 4.37
N THR A 199 -2.91 -7.26 4.01
CA THR A 199 -1.56 -7.80 3.86
C THR A 199 -0.60 -7.03 4.77
N ILE A 200 0.16 -7.76 5.59
CA ILE A 200 1.26 -7.20 6.40
C ILE A 200 2.49 -8.08 6.19
N SER A 201 3.53 -7.48 5.63
CA SER A 201 4.76 -8.16 5.24
C SER A 201 5.98 -7.43 5.80
N HIS A 202 6.97 -8.17 6.32
CA HIS A 202 8.27 -7.63 6.72
C HIS A 202 8.19 -6.42 7.68
N CYS A 203 7.34 -6.51 8.70
CA CYS A 203 7.19 -5.50 9.75
C CYS A 203 7.65 -6.09 11.11
N PRO A 204 8.96 -6.25 11.34
CA PRO A 204 9.49 -6.98 12.49
C PRO A 204 9.26 -6.27 13.81
N GLU A 205 9.18 -4.94 13.84
CA GLU A 205 8.91 -4.17 15.07
C GLU A 205 7.42 -4.06 15.41
N LEU A 206 6.52 -4.50 14.52
CA LEU A 206 5.08 -4.37 14.74
C LEU A 206 4.65 -5.24 15.91
N THR A 207 4.34 -4.55 17.00
CA THR A 207 3.83 -5.20 18.19
C THR A 207 2.38 -4.80 18.37
N THR A 208 2.04 -3.52 18.47
CA THR A 208 0.69 -3.09 18.86
C THR A 208 -0.24 -2.92 17.68
N MET A 209 -1.41 -3.55 17.73
CA MET A 209 -2.49 -3.32 16.79
C MET A 209 -3.75 -2.90 17.53
N GLN A 210 -4.22 -1.69 17.28
CA GLN A 210 -5.49 -1.18 17.78
C GLN A 210 -6.52 -1.29 16.66
N LEU A 211 -7.18 -2.44 16.62
CA LEU A 211 -8.17 -2.77 15.61
C LEU A 211 -9.55 -2.88 16.27
N SER A 212 -10.58 -2.46 15.53
CA SER A 212 -11.97 -2.81 15.83
C SER A 212 -12.35 -4.10 15.08
N SER A 213 -13.59 -4.57 15.24
CA SER A 213 -14.11 -5.72 14.47
C SER A 213 -13.91 -5.51 12.95
N LEU A 214 -13.46 -6.59 12.30
CA LEU A 214 -13.23 -6.70 10.85
C LEU A 214 -14.20 -7.74 10.27
N PRO A 215 -15.49 -7.37 10.07
CA PRO A 215 -16.55 -8.33 9.77
C PRO A 215 -16.57 -8.83 8.32
N CYS A 216 -15.84 -8.17 7.41
CA CYS A 216 -15.83 -8.48 5.99
C CYS A 216 -14.46 -8.97 5.49
N LEU A 217 -13.51 -9.27 6.38
CA LEU A 217 -12.15 -9.62 5.99
C LEU A 217 -12.12 -11.02 5.37
N LYS A 218 -11.99 -11.09 4.04
CA LYS A 218 -11.97 -12.34 3.28
C LYS A 218 -10.56 -12.90 3.13
N THR A 219 -9.58 -12.02 2.93
CA THR A 219 -8.18 -12.42 2.69
C THR A 219 -7.26 -11.78 3.72
N LEU A 220 -6.47 -12.63 4.39
CA LEU A 220 -5.40 -12.20 5.30
C LEU A 220 -4.09 -12.81 4.86
N LYS A 221 -3.09 -11.96 4.59
CA LYS A 221 -1.72 -12.37 4.26
C LYS A 221 -0.75 -11.78 5.26
N LEU A 222 0.02 -12.63 5.93
CA LEU A 222 1.04 -12.25 6.90
C LEU A 222 2.38 -12.88 6.49
N CYS A 223 3.40 -12.05 6.28
CA CYS A 223 4.73 -12.51 5.85
C CYS A 223 5.82 -11.92 6.76
N ASN A 224 6.67 -12.75 7.38
CA ASN A 224 7.80 -12.32 8.21
C ASN A 224 7.38 -11.32 9.33
N VAL A 225 6.38 -11.72 10.11
CA VAL A 225 5.87 -10.97 11.28
C VAL A 225 5.91 -11.84 12.53
N ARG A 226 5.78 -11.24 13.73
CA ARG A 226 5.67 -12.01 14.98
C ARG A 226 4.26 -12.59 15.16
N GLU A 227 4.14 -13.74 15.84
CA GLU A 227 2.87 -14.39 16.17
C GLU A 227 1.87 -13.44 16.84
N ARG A 228 2.35 -12.47 17.63
CA ARG A 228 1.50 -11.47 18.29
C ARG A 228 0.66 -10.64 17.32
N VAL A 229 1.13 -10.37 16.10
CA VAL A 229 0.37 -9.68 15.05
C VAL A 229 -0.81 -10.56 14.62
N PHE A 230 -0.52 -11.81 14.27
CA PHE A 230 -1.52 -12.81 13.94
C PHE A 230 -2.56 -12.99 15.06
N ARG A 231 -2.11 -13.09 16.31
CA ARG A 231 -2.98 -13.19 17.49
C ARG A 231 -3.96 -12.03 17.62
N GLN A 232 -3.49 -10.79 17.45
CA GLN A 232 -4.36 -9.61 17.55
C GLN A 232 -5.40 -9.57 16.43
N LEU A 233 -5.03 -9.99 15.22
CA LEU A 233 -5.96 -10.05 14.09
C LEU A 233 -7.05 -11.09 14.29
N MET A 234 -6.69 -12.30 14.75
CA MET A 234 -7.67 -13.36 15.01
C MET A 234 -8.67 -13.02 16.13
N LEU A 235 -8.35 -12.07 17.02
CA LEU A 235 -9.27 -11.59 18.06
C LEU A 235 -10.33 -10.61 17.54
N VAL A 236 -10.12 -10.02 16.35
CA VAL A 236 -11.00 -8.98 15.80
C VAL A 236 -11.65 -9.37 14.47
N THR A 237 -11.22 -10.46 13.84
CA THR A 237 -11.83 -10.97 12.61
C THR A 237 -13.03 -11.84 12.94
N ASP A 238 -14.22 -11.45 12.47
CA ASP A 238 -15.44 -12.26 12.58
C ASP A 238 -15.54 -13.26 11.42
N SER A 239 -16.38 -14.29 11.54
CA SER A 239 -16.59 -15.44 10.62
C SER A 239 -16.76 -15.09 9.13
N SER A 240 -15.70 -14.60 8.49
CA SER A 240 -15.69 -14.02 7.14
C SER A 240 -14.44 -14.38 6.34
N LEU A 241 -13.37 -14.83 7.02
CA LEU A 241 -12.11 -15.18 6.39
C LEU A 241 -12.27 -16.40 5.48
N GLU A 242 -11.92 -16.22 4.21
CA GLU A 242 -11.97 -17.23 3.13
C GLU A 242 -10.58 -17.75 2.80
N SER A 243 -9.54 -16.91 2.91
CA SER A 243 -8.15 -17.27 2.61
C SER A 243 -7.17 -16.69 3.64
N LEU A 244 -6.35 -17.57 4.22
CA LEU A 244 -5.29 -17.22 5.17
C LEU A 244 -3.93 -17.69 4.62
N TYR A 245 -3.03 -16.74 4.42
CA TYR A 245 -1.66 -16.97 3.98
C TYR A 245 -0.70 -16.53 5.08
N MET A 246 0.13 -17.45 5.55
CA MET A 246 1.13 -17.20 6.58
C MET A 246 2.49 -17.66 6.07
N GLU A 247 3.43 -16.73 5.93
CA GLU A 247 4.83 -17.02 5.59
C GLU A 247 5.75 -16.50 6.69
N GLY A 248 6.65 -17.33 7.22
CA GLY A 248 7.69 -16.85 8.14
C GLY A 248 7.14 -16.21 9.43
N ILE A 249 6.07 -16.76 10.02
CA ILE A 249 5.56 -16.23 11.29
C ILE A 249 6.49 -16.64 12.44
N HIS A 250 7.16 -15.67 13.05
CA HIS A 250 8.10 -15.89 14.13
C HIS A 250 7.38 -16.14 15.47
N ASP A 251 8.00 -16.96 16.33
CA ASP A 251 7.50 -17.33 17.66
C ASP A 251 6.13 -18.05 17.67
N MET A 252 5.69 -18.58 16.52
CA MET A 252 4.42 -19.31 16.42
C MET A 252 4.64 -20.80 16.67
N GLU A 253 4.17 -21.29 17.83
CA GLU A 253 4.24 -22.72 18.19
C GLU A 253 3.00 -23.52 17.76
N SER A 254 1.86 -22.85 17.63
CA SER A 254 0.57 -23.46 17.31
C SER A 254 -0.40 -22.46 16.67
N LEU A 255 -1.39 -22.98 15.93
CA LEU A 255 -2.48 -22.17 15.39
C LEU A 255 -3.44 -21.72 16.50
N ARG A 256 -3.96 -20.50 16.35
CA ARG A 256 -4.89 -19.87 17.30
C ARG A 256 -6.27 -20.53 17.26
N ARG A 257 -6.85 -20.85 18.42
CA ARG A 257 -8.20 -21.44 18.52
C ARG A 257 -9.27 -20.54 17.94
N GLU A 258 -9.04 -19.23 17.95
CA GLU A 258 -9.92 -18.21 17.37
C GLU A 258 -10.19 -18.45 15.86
N LEU A 259 -9.29 -19.15 15.15
CA LEU A 259 -9.53 -19.58 13.76
C LEU A 259 -10.81 -20.43 13.59
N LEU A 260 -11.29 -21.08 14.66
CA LEU A 260 -12.56 -21.81 14.64
C LEU A 260 -13.77 -20.93 14.35
N ALA A 261 -13.69 -19.63 14.61
CA ALA A 261 -14.72 -18.68 14.19
C ALA A 261 -14.91 -18.68 12.66
N HIS A 262 -13.88 -19.09 11.89
CA HIS A 262 -13.88 -19.15 10.43
C HIS A 262 -14.10 -20.57 9.89
N ALA A 263 -14.51 -21.53 10.71
CA ALA A 263 -14.63 -22.94 10.32
C ALA A 263 -15.51 -23.20 9.10
N SER A 264 -16.58 -22.41 8.94
CA SER A 264 -17.51 -22.52 7.81
C SER A 264 -17.15 -21.62 6.62
N THR A 265 -16.15 -20.74 6.73
CA THR A 265 -15.81 -19.77 5.68
C THR A 265 -14.43 -19.99 5.08
N LEU A 266 -13.47 -20.49 5.87
CA LEU A 266 -12.09 -20.62 5.45
C LEU A 266 -11.96 -21.74 4.41
N GLN A 267 -11.54 -21.38 3.21
CA GLN A 267 -11.37 -22.28 2.06
C GLN A 267 -9.91 -22.59 1.78
N ARG A 268 -9.01 -21.64 2.06
CA ARG A 268 -7.57 -21.78 1.79
C ARG A 268 -6.74 -21.44 3.01
N LEU A 269 -5.87 -22.36 3.40
CA LEU A 269 -4.87 -22.18 4.44
C LEU A 269 -3.49 -22.50 3.88
N SER A 270 -2.63 -21.49 3.81
CA SER A 270 -1.23 -21.64 3.40
C SER A 270 -0.30 -21.27 4.54
N ILE A 271 0.64 -22.16 4.86
CA ILE A 271 1.63 -22.02 5.92
C ILE A 271 3.00 -22.33 5.31
N THR A 272 3.85 -21.32 5.19
CA THR A 272 5.17 -21.42 4.56
C THR A 272 6.26 -20.92 5.50
N LYS A 273 7.40 -21.63 5.62
CA LYS A 273 8.57 -21.19 6.43
C LYS A 273 8.26 -20.84 7.90
N CYS A 274 7.22 -21.42 8.49
CA CYS A 274 6.84 -21.23 9.89
C CYS A 274 7.53 -22.28 10.79
N TYR A 275 8.85 -22.13 10.98
CA TYR A 275 9.69 -23.17 11.60
C TYR A 275 9.37 -23.49 13.07
N GLY A 276 8.74 -22.57 13.81
CA GLY A 276 8.30 -22.80 15.19
C GLY A 276 7.05 -23.69 15.30
N LEU A 277 6.30 -23.84 14.21
CA LEU A 277 5.02 -24.54 14.22
C LEU A 277 5.26 -26.05 14.23
N ALA A 278 5.17 -26.64 15.43
CA ALA A 278 5.53 -28.04 15.64
C ALA A 278 4.37 -29.02 15.33
N THR A 279 3.12 -28.61 15.55
CA THR A 279 1.95 -29.50 15.48
C THR A 279 0.71 -28.78 14.95
N LEU A 280 -0.16 -29.49 14.23
CA LEU A 280 -1.51 -28.99 13.96
C LEU A 280 -2.43 -29.26 15.17
N PRO A 281 -3.28 -28.30 15.58
CA PRO A 281 -4.28 -28.56 16.60
C PRO A 281 -5.35 -29.56 16.14
N HIS A 282 -5.82 -30.42 17.05
CA HIS A 282 -6.88 -31.40 16.80
C HIS A 282 -8.17 -30.84 16.19
N TRP A 283 -8.46 -29.55 16.41
CA TRP A 283 -9.65 -28.89 15.90
C TRP A 283 -9.52 -28.46 14.44
N ILE A 284 -8.35 -28.65 13.79
CA ILE A 284 -8.17 -28.37 12.36
C ILE A 284 -9.17 -29.15 11.50
N SER A 285 -9.57 -30.34 11.96
CA SER A 285 -10.61 -31.15 11.31
C SER A 285 -12.01 -30.54 11.35
N SER A 286 -12.21 -29.49 12.16
CA SER A 286 -13.47 -28.74 12.22
C SER A 286 -13.57 -27.66 11.15
N LEU A 287 -12.50 -27.38 10.39
CA LEU A 287 -12.52 -26.43 9.27
C LEU A 287 -13.20 -27.05 8.05
N THR A 288 -14.52 -27.26 8.13
CA THR A 288 -15.29 -28.05 7.16
C THR A 288 -15.35 -27.46 5.74
N SER A 289 -15.10 -26.16 5.59
CA SER A 289 -15.08 -25.49 4.28
C SER A 289 -13.70 -25.46 3.63
N LEU A 290 -12.67 -25.99 4.30
CA LEU A 290 -11.29 -25.94 3.84
C LEU A 290 -11.12 -26.84 2.61
N THR A 291 -10.89 -26.21 1.46
CA THR A 291 -10.68 -26.89 0.18
C THR A 291 -9.21 -27.10 -0.13
N GLU A 292 -8.34 -26.23 0.37
CA GLU A 292 -6.91 -26.19 0.06
C GLU A 292 -6.09 -25.99 1.34
N LEU A 293 -5.13 -26.90 1.57
CA LEU A 293 -4.11 -26.79 2.60
C LEU A 293 -2.73 -26.89 1.94
N ASP A 294 -1.93 -25.83 2.09
CA ASP A 294 -0.57 -25.76 1.56
C ASP A 294 0.43 -25.55 2.71
N ILE A 295 1.30 -26.52 2.94
CA ILE A 295 2.35 -26.49 3.96
C ILE A 295 3.70 -26.62 3.27
N ARG A 296 4.50 -25.55 3.32
CA ARG A 296 5.82 -25.51 2.67
C ARG A 296 6.93 -25.12 3.62
N ASP A 297 8.08 -25.77 3.50
CA ASP A 297 9.30 -25.42 4.24
C ASP A 297 9.04 -25.34 5.76
N CYS A 298 8.23 -26.27 6.28
CA CYS A 298 7.88 -26.37 7.70
C CYS A 298 8.17 -27.80 8.20
N LYS A 299 9.46 -28.15 8.33
CA LYS A 299 9.95 -29.52 8.59
C LYS A 299 9.11 -30.34 9.59
N GLN A 300 8.92 -29.83 10.81
CA GLN A 300 8.23 -30.57 11.88
C GLN A 300 6.77 -30.91 11.50
N ILE A 301 6.01 -29.93 11.04
CA ILE A 301 4.60 -30.15 10.71
C ILE A 301 4.41 -30.87 9.37
N ALA A 302 5.32 -30.68 8.41
CA ALA A 302 5.32 -31.40 7.15
C ALA A 302 5.51 -32.92 7.37
N GLU A 303 6.41 -33.32 8.28
CA GLU A 303 6.59 -34.72 8.68
C GLU A 303 5.33 -35.29 9.36
N ARG A 304 4.71 -34.52 10.26
CA ARG A 304 3.49 -34.94 10.96
C ARG A 304 2.26 -35.00 10.06
N CYS A 305 2.21 -34.16 9.03
CA CYS A 305 1.15 -34.13 8.04
C CYS A 305 1.45 -35.05 6.84
N ARG A 306 2.55 -35.81 6.86
CA ARG A 306 2.93 -36.67 5.74
C ARG A 306 1.78 -37.60 5.35
N ARG A 307 1.49 -37.66 4.05
CA ARG A 307 0.40 -38.46 3.50
C ARG A 307 0.43 -39.90 4.02
N GLU A 308 -0.73 -40.34 4.54
CA GLU A 308 -1.04 -41.70 5.02
C GLU A 308 -0.21 -42.22 6.22
N THR A 309 0.88 -41.55 6.59
CA THR A 309 1.87 -42.04 7.56
C THR A 309 2.10 -41.06 8.71
N GLY A 310 1.79 -39.79 8.50
CA GLY A 310 1.95 -38.73 9.48
C GLY A 310 0.88 -38.78 10.58
N GLN A 311 1.27 -38.44 11.81
CA GLN A 311 0.38 -38.46 12.98
C GLN A 311 -0.82 -37.51 12.86
N ASP A 312 -0.64 -36.38 12.17
CA ASP A 312 -1.69 -35.37 11.98
C ASP A 312 -2.47 -35.57 10.67
N TRP A 313 -2.04 -36.49 9.79
CA TRP A 313 -2.72 -36.78 8.53
C TRP A 313 -4.21 -37.08 8.67
N PRO A 314 -4.69 -37.90 9.64
CA PRO A 314 -6.12 -38.17 9.80
C PRO A 314 -6.97 -36.91 10.04
N GLN A 315 -6.36 -35.85 10.57
CA GLN A 315 -7.06 -34.59 10.86
C GLN A 315 -7.28 -33.76 9.60
N ILE A 316 -6.43 -33.91 8.58
CA ILE A 316 -6.44 -33.11 7.35
C ILE A 316 -6.87 -33.91 6.12
N ALA A 317 -6.97 -35.25 6.21
CA ALA A 317 -7.29 -36.13 5.09
C ALA A 317 -8.66 -35.89 4.43
N HIS A 318 -9.54 -35.11 5.07
CA HIS A 318 -10.84 -34.70 4.52
C HIS A 318 -10.73 -33.54 3.52
N ILE A 319 -9.59 -32.86 3.46
CA ILE A 319 -9.34 -31.70 2.60
C ILE A 319 -9.07 -32.19 1.17
N PRO A 320 -9.76 -31.67 0.14
CA PRO A 320 -9.58 -32.08 -1.26
C PRO A 320 -8.15 -31.87 -1.79
N GLU A 321 -7.59 -30.68 -1.61
CA GLU A 321 -6.30 -30.28 -2.16
C GLU A 321 -5.29 -30.09 -1.03
N ILE A 322 -4.32 -31.00 -0.92
CA ILE A 322 -3.29 -30.98 0.11
C ILE A 322 -1.91 -30.96 -0.54
N TYR A 323 -1.18 -29.86 -0.33
CA TYR A 323 0.18 -29.65 -0.79
C TYR A 323 1.11 -29.64 0.43
N ILE A 324 2.01 -30.61 0.52
CA ILE A 324 3.00 -30.68 1.61
C ILE A 324 4.37 -30.85 0.97
N LYS A 325 5.23 -29.86 1.14
CA LYS A 325 6.60 -29.88 0.63
C LYS A 325 7.55 -29.38 1.71
N ASP A 326 8.61 -30.13 1.99
CA ASP A 326 9.73 -29.64 2.78
C ASP A 326 10.90 -29.44 1.82
N GLY A 327 11.46 -28.23 1.79
CA GLY A 327 12.59 -27.88 0.95
C GLY A 327 13.87 -28.55 1.42
N GLU A 328 14.07 -29.81 1.04
CA GLU A 328 15.40 -30.38 0.81
C GLU A 328 15.43 -30.89 -0.64
N GLU A 329 15.72 -29.99 -1.58
CA GLU A 329 16.38 -30.23 -2.89
C GLU A 329 16.72 -28.90 -3.60
#